data_AF-A0A516V5Y7-F1
#
_entry.id   AF-A0A516V5Y7-F1
#
_cell.length_a   1.000
_cell.length_b   1.000
_cell.length_c   1.000
_cell.angle_alpha   90.00
_cell.angle_beta   90.00
_cell.angle_gamma   90.00
#
_symmetry.space_group_name_H-M   'P 1'
#
loop_
_entity.id
_entity.type
_entity.pdbx_description
1 polymer ?
#
loop_
_entity_poly.entity_id
_entity_poly.type
_entity_poly.pdbx_seq_one_letter_code
_entity_poly.pdbx_strand_id
1 'polypeptide(L)'
;MKTPERQAKTVTSVIGLARQVVLSCPDLHVPRGTVVKFQRRIALVLSMSLFFCSAVAFADTTDPQSQDQPQTVSEILHVQKDLRSKLDSPTGEYSRFSEADIAKMKRAQDSVFSMLSGVDSLDQLTLDQKTSLSNSLDVIKATLLSDEGNRLICYRERKIGTNIVSKRCETVAERNARAKDAQEQMREMAPTVQTKSGN
;
A
#
# COMPACT_ATOMS: atom_id res chain seq x y z
N MET A 1 53.79 -9.26 5.59
CA MET A 1 54.61 -9.48 4.38
C MET A 1 54.38 -10.89 3.89
N LYS A 2 53.66 -11.08 2.76
CA LYS A 2 54.09 -11.83 1.56
C LYS A 2 52.86 -12.05 0.66
N THR A 3 52.78 -11.22 -0.38
CA THR A 3 52.00 -11.39 -1.61
C THR A 3 52.53 -12.59 -2.41
N PRO A 4 51.69 -13.17 -3.27
CA PRO A 4 51.91 -13.08 -4.72
C PRO A 4 50.58 -12.80 -5.46
N GLU A 5 50.46 -11.77 -6.29
CA GLU A 5 50.91 -11.60 -7.69
C GLU A 5 50.24 -12.52 -8.75
N ARG A 6 49.28 -11.91 -9.46
CA ARG A 6 48.87 -12.00 -10.88
C ARG A 6 49.11 -13.28 -11.68
N GLN A 7 48.04 -13.78 -12.30
CA GLN A 7 48.02 -14.04 -13.75
C GLN A 7 46.65 -13.67 -14.34
N ALA A 8 46.67 -12.74 -15.29
CA ALA A 8 45.57 -12.43 -16.19
C ALA A 8 45.58 -13.43 -17.36
N LYS A 9 44.43 -14.00 -17.73
CA LYS A 9 44.20 -14.58 -19.05
C LYS A 9 42.85 -14.11 -19.59
N THR A 10 42.97 -13.32 -20.65
CA THR A 10 41.95 -12.80 -21.53
C THR A 10 41.54 -13.87 -22.56
N VAL A 11 40.39 -13.65 -23.21
CA VAL A 11 40.02 -14.09 -24.58
C VAL A 11 39.13 -15.35 -24.70
N THR A 12 37.84 -15.08 -24.92
CA THR A 12 37.00 -15.64 -25.99
C THR A 12 36.67 -17.13 -26.00
N SER A 13 35.43 -17.44 -25.63
CA SER A 13 34.52 -18.47 -26.19
C SER A 13 33.40 -18.56 -25.16
N VAL A 14 32.15 -18.16 -25.40
CA VAL A 14 31.19 -18.87 -26.23
C VAL A 14 30.13 -17.85 -26.67
N ILE A 15 30.25 -17.33 -27.91
CA ILE A 15 29.11 -16.79 -28.64
C ILE A 15 28.64 -17.92 -29.54
N GLY A 16 27.37 -18.28 -29.41
CA GLY A 16 26.66 -19.07 -30.42
C GLY A 16 25.98 -20.29 -29.84
N LEU A 17 24.70 -20.15 -29.50
CA LEU A 17 23.65 -21.07 -29.93
C LEU A 17 22.27 -20.47 -29.61
N ALA A 18 21.37 -20.58 -30.57
CA ALA A 18 19.93 -20.30 -30.52
C ALA A 18 19.47 -18.82 -30.60
N ARG A 19 19.79 -18.20 -31.74
CA ARG A 19 18.85 -17.33 -32.47
C ARG A 19 17.89 -18.25 -33.24
N GLN A 20 16.59 -17.97 -33.23
CA GLN A 20 15.48 -18.61 -33.98
C GLN A 20 14.70 -19.74 -33.26
N VAL A 21 13.61 -19.36 -32.59
CA VAL A 21 12.29 -20.03 -32.67
C VAL A 21 11.27 -18.86 -32.70
N VAL A 22 10.82 -18.44 -33.89
CA VAL A 22 9.50 -18.79 -34.47
C VAL A 22 8.38 -18.29 -33.55
N LEU A 23 7.82 -17.09 -33.82
CA LEU A 23 6.60 -16.93 -34.63
C LEU A 23 5.51 -17.92 -34.23
N SER A 24 4.60 -17.51 -33.35
CA SER A 24 3.16 -17.83 -33.41
C SER A 24 2.48 -17.34 -32.14
N CYS A 25 1.80 -16.20 -32.20
CA CYS A 25 0.50 -16.05 -31.57
C CYS A 25 -0.38 -15.17 -32.47
N PRO A 26 -1.65 -15.55 -32.66
CA PRO A 26 -2.47 -15.13 -33.78
C PRO A 26 -3.26 -13.85 -33.49
N ASP A 27 -3.72 -13.24 -34.58
CA ASP A 27 -4.75 -12.22 -34.68
C ASP A 27 -5.76 -12.21 -33.52
N LEU A 28 -5.74 -11.15 -32.70
CA LEU A 28 -6.94 -10.69 -32.01
C LEU A 28 -7.43 -9.38 -32.60
N HIS A 29 -8.36 -9.60 -33.52
CA HIS A 29 -9.37 -8.73 -34.08
C HIS A 29 -9.90 -7.70 -33.05
N VAL A 30 -9.65 -6.41 -33.28
CA VAL A 30 -10.39 -5.32 -32.64
C VAL A 30 -11.14 -4.56 -33.74
N PRO A 31 -12.48 -4.41 -33.63
CA PRO A 31 -13.33 -3.97 -34.73
C PRO A 31 -13.10 -2.51 -35.14
N ARG A 32 -13.21 -2.29 -36.46
CA ARG A 32 -13.29 -1.00 -37.13
C ARG A 32 -14.67 -0.36 -36.93
N GLY A 33 -14.64 0.94 -36.63
CA GLY A 33 -15.58 1.92 -37.18
C GLY A 33 -16.72 2.38 -36.28
N THR A 34 -16.77 3.69 -36.02
CA THR A 34 -17.77 4.57 -36.65
C THR A 34 -17.42 6.07 -36.50
N VAL A 35 -17.30 6.71 -37.68
CA VAL A 35 -17.65 8.08 -38.10
C VAL A 35 -17.17 9.36 -37.37
N VAL A 36 -16.16 9.99 -38.01
CA VAL A 36 -16.19 11.30 -38.71
C VAL A 36 -16.87 12.49 -37.99
N LYS A 37 -16.09 13.55 -37.73
CA LYS A 37 -16.23 14.90 -38.33
C LYS A 37 -15.25 15.90 -37.68
N PHE A 38 -14.07 16.11 -38.28
CA PHE A 38 -13.51 17.47 -38.28
C PHE A 38 -12.65 17.70 -39.53
N GLN A 39 -13.31 18.35 -40.48
CA GLN A 39 -12.81 18.78 -41.77
C GLN A 39 -11.95 20.02 -41.61
N ARG A 40 -10.71 19.97 -42.12
CA ARG A 40 -10.04 21.10 -42.81
C ARG A 40 -8.73 20.58 -43.40
N ARG A 41 -8.73 20.22 -44.68
CA ARG A 41 -8.25 21.05 -45.82
C ARG A 41 -6.80 21.50 -45.62
N ILE A 42 -5.83 20.76 -46.18
CA ILE A 42 -5.28 20.85 -47.55
C ILE A 42 -3.94 21.60 -47.53
N ALA A 43 -2.93 20.94 -48.12
CA ALA A 43 -1.69 21.46 -48.70
C ALA A 43 -0.63 22.07 -47.75
N LEU A 44 0.50 21.37 -47.58
CA LEU A 44 1.72 21.75 -48.29
C LEU A 44 2.75 20.60 -48.29
N VAL A 45 3.51 20.57 -49.37
CA VAL A 45 4.46 19.57 -49.88
C VAL A 45 5.80 19.64 -49.15
N LEU A 46 6.41 18.46 -48.95
CA LEU A 46 7.85 18.15 -48.80
C LEU A 46 8.82 19.30 -48.42
N SER A 47 9.41 19.21 -47.22
CA SER A 47 10.88 19.29 -47.04
C SER A 47 11.27 19.07 -45.57
N MET A 48 12.44 18.44 -45.40
CA MET A 48 13.24 18.38 -44.18
C MET A 48 12.93 17.25 -43.16
N SER A 49 13.32 16.06 -43.59
CA SER A 49 14.04 15.08 -42.75
C SER A 49 15.06 15.75 -41.82
N LEU A 50 14.72 15.94 -40.55
CA LEU A 50 15.60 16.03 -39.37
C LEU A 50 14.74 16.39 -38.14
N PHE A 51 13.91 15.46 -37.68
CA PHE A 51 13.51 15.48 -36.27
C PHE A 51 13.85 14.12 -35.68
N PHE A 52 15.04 14.12 -35.09
CA PHE A 52 15.60 13.07 -34.27
C PHE A 52 14.53 12.38 -33.43
N CYS A 53 14.52 11.05 -33.51
CA CYS A 53 13.98 10.16 -32.50
C CYS A 53 14.42 10.63 -31.10
N SER A 54 13.56 11.36 -30.42
CA SER A 54 13.57 11.40 -28.96
C SER A 54 12.66 10.26 -28.52
N ALA A 55 13.15 9.03 -28.69
CA ALA A 55 12.67 7.94 -27.85
C ALA A 55 13.14 8.28 -26.44
N VAL A 56 12.32 9.01 -25.70
CA VAL A 56 12.38 8.98 -24.24
C VAL A 56 12.04 7.55 -23.87
N ALA A 57 13.09 6.72 -23.79
CA ALA A 57 13.06 5.58 -22.93
C ALA A 57 12.76 6.17 -21.55
N PHE A 58 11.50 6.07 -21.12
CA PHE A 58 11.22 6.07 -19.70
C PHE A 58 12.04 4.89 -19.18
N ALA A 59 13.21 5.22 -18.64
CA ALA A 59 13.82 4.42 -17.61
C ALA A 59 12.74 4.36 -16.54
N ASP A 60 11.97 3.29 -16.58
CA ASP A 60 11.23 2.82 -15.44
C ASP A 60 12.33 2.60 -14.38
N THR A 61 12.60 3.64 -13.59
CA THR A 61 13.01 3.45 -12.22
C THR A 61 11.83 2.76 -11.56
N THR A 62 11.71 1.47 -11.85
CA THR A 62 11.22 0.51 -10.90
C THR A 62 12.17 0.68 -9.74
N ASP A 63 11.82 1.57 -8.82
CA ASP A 63 12.32 1.54 -7.47
C ASP A 63 12.08 0.09 -7.04
N PRO A 64 13.13 -0.73 -6.85
CA PRO A 64 12.92 -2.07 -6.34
C PRO A 64 12.49 -1.87 -4.89
N GLN A 65 11.19 -1.63 -4.70
CA GLN A 65 10.49 -1.80 -3.43
C GLN A 65 11.04 -3.09 -2.85
N SER A 66 11.84 -2.92 -1.81
CA SER A 66 12.70 -3.92 -1.23
C SER A 66 11.83 -5.03 -0.65
N GLN A 67 11.51 -6.01 -1.49
CA GLN A 67 10.75 -7.20 -1.12
C GLN A 67 11.41 -8.43 -1.76
N ASP A 68 12.72 -8.57 -1.63
CA ASP A 68 13.38 -9.86 -1.89
C ASP A 68 14.76 -9.96 -1.23
N GLN A 69 14.92 -9.44 -0.01
CA GLN A 69 16.01 -9.92 0.83
C GLN A 69 15.45 -11.01 1.74
N PRO A 70 16.12 -12.17 1.85
CA PRO A 70 15.78 -13.15 2.86
C PRO A 70 15.99 -12.51 4.24
N GLN A 71 14.93 -11.97 4.82
CA GLN A 71 14.98 -11.41 6.16
C GLN A 71 15.25 -12.55 7.13
N THR A 72 16.32 -12.41 7.89
CA THR A 72 16.66 -13.40 8.91
C THR A 72 15.58 -13.41 10.00
N VAL A 73 15.40 -14.53 10.70
CA VAL A 73 14.44 -14.62 11.82
C VAL A 73 14.69 -13.51 12.84
N SER A 74 15.96 -13.23 13.13
CA SER A 74 16.36 -12.15 14.05
C SER A 74 15.89 -10.77 13.59
N GLU A 75 16.01 -10.47 12.29
CA GLU A 75 15.57 -9.20 11.71
C GLU A 75 14.05 -9.04 11.78
N ILE A 76 13.30 -10.09 11.42
CA ILE A 76 11.84 -10.10 11.54
C ILE A 76 11.44 -9.85 12.99
N LEU A 77 12.04 -10.56 13.95
CA LEU A 77 11.75 -10.37 15.37
C LEU A 77 12.09 -8.95 15.86
N HIS A 78 13.20 -8.37 15.39
CA HIS A 78 13.59 -7.01 15.74
C HIS A 78 12.57 -5.99 15.23
N VAL A 79 12.22 -6.06 13.95
CA VAL A 79 11.22 -5.17 13.33
C VAL A 79 9.86 -5.30 14.02
N GLN A 80 9.42 -6.53 14.31
CA GLN A 80 8.13 -6.76 14.98
C GLN A 80 8.11 -6.25 16.41
N LYS A 81 9.22 -6.36 17.16
CA LYS A 81 9.33 -5.79 18.52
C LYS A 81 9.31 -4.26 18.51
N ASP A 82 10.03 -3.63 17.58
CA ASP A 82 10.00 -2.18 17.42
C ASP A 82 8.58 -1.71 17.09
N LEU A 83 7.91 -2.36 16.14
CA LEU A 83 6.51 -2.06 15.82
C LEU A 83 5.59 -2.27 17.02
N ARG A 84 5.78 -3.34 17.82
CA ARG A 84 4.98 -3.58 19.03
C ARG A 84 5.07 -2.42 20.01
N SER A 85 6.28 -1.89 20.24
CA SER A 85 6.49 -0.75 21.13
C SER A 85 5.75 0.51 20.68
N LYS A 86 5.73 0.75 19.36
CA LYS A 86 4.99 1.88 18.74
C LYS A 86 3.48 1.70 18.84
N LEU A 87 2.98 0.47 18.78
CA LEU A 87 1.56 0.13 18.94
C LEU A 87 1.07 0.13 20.40
N ASP A 88 1.97 0.04 21.38
CA ASP A 88 1.63 0.13 22.80
C ASP A 88 1.41 1.58 23.25
N SER A 89 2.08 2.54 22.62
CA SER A 89 1.85 3.97 22.81
C SER A 89 1.73 4.67 21.44
N PRO A 90 0.57 4.53 20.77
CA PRO A 90 0.39 5.02 19.41
C PRO A 90 0.52 6.54 19.36
N THR A 91 1.62 7.02 18.79
CA THR A 91 1.90 8.45 18.57
C THR A 91 2.30 8.67 17.11
N GLY A 92 2.20 9.92 16.64
CA GLY A 92 2.53 10.27 15.26
C GLY A 92 1.68 9.49 14.25
N GLU A 93 2.34 8.83 13.28
CA GLU A 93 1.69 8.06 12.22
C GLU A 93 0.75 6.95 12.73
N TYR A 94 1.03 6.38 13.90
CA TYR A 94 0.25 5.27 14.46
C TYR A 94 -1.02 5.73 15.19
N SER A 95 -1.18 7.04 15.42
CA SER A 95 -2.38 7.59 16.06
C SER A 95 -3.64 7.51 15.19
N ARG A 96 -3.48 7.27 13.88
CA ARG A 96 -4.60 7.14 12.92
C ARG A 96 -5.33 5.80 13.02
N PHE A 97 -4.72 4.79 13.62
CA PHE A 97 -5.31 3.46 13.72
C PHE A 97 -6.33 3.39 14.86
N SER A 98 -7.45 2.70 14.61
CA SER A 98 -8.42 2.44 15.67
C SER A 98 -7.88 1.44 16.69
N GLU A 99 -8.43 1.42 17.90
CA GLU A 99 -8.08 0.40 18.90
C GLU A 99 -8.29 -1.03 18.38
N ALA A 100 -9.31 -1.23 17.52
CA ALA A 100 -9.57 -2.51 16.88
C ALA A 100 -8.46 -2.91 15.90
N ASP A 101 -7.96 -1.97 15.10
CA ASP A 101 -6.85 -2.19 14.17
C ASP A 101 -5.54 -2.46 14.92
N ILE A 102 -5.28 -1.71 15.99
CA ILE A 102 -4.14 -1.94 16.88
C ILE A 102 -4.23 -3.34 17.49
N ALA A 103 -5.38 -3.74 18.03
CA ALA A 103 -5.58 -5.07 18.58
C ALA A 103 -5.42 -6.17 17.51
N LYS A 104 -5.88 -5.93 16.28
CA LYS A 104 -5.71 -6.86 15.15
C LYS A 104 -4.23 -7.04 14.79
N MET A 105 -3.47 -5.96 14.67
CA MET A 105 -2.03 -6.01 14.43
C MET A 105 -1.32 -6.75 15.56
N LYS A 106 -1.64 -6.44 16.83
CA LYS A 106 -1.06 -7.11 18.00
C LYS A 106 -1.28 -8.62 17.98
N ARG A 107 -2.50 -9.09 17.70
CA ARG A 107 -2.79 -10.54 17.57
C ARG A 107 -1.99 -11.20 16.45
N ALA A 108 -1.86 -10.53 15.31
CA ALA A 108 -1.06 -11.05 14.20
C ALA A 108 0.44 -11.14 14.57
N GLN A 109 0.96 -10.15 15.31
CA GLN A 109 2.33 -10.18 15.86
C GLN A 109 2.52 -11.33 16.85
N ASP A 110 1.55 -11.57 17.73
CA ASP A 110 1.62 -12.67 18.69
C ASP A 110 1.73 -14.03 17.97
N SER A 111 1.00 -14.22 16.85
CA SER A 111 1.14 -15.39 15.99
C SER A 111 2.54 -15.50 15.38
N VAL A 112 3.10 -14.39 14.87
CA VAL A 112 4.48 -14.36 14.33
C VAL A 112 5.49 -14.77 15.42
N PHE A 113 5.38 -14.20 16.62
CA PHE A 113 6.28 -14.53 17.72
C PHE A 113 6.15 -16.00 18.15
N SER A 114 4.95 -16.55 18.17
CA SER A 114 4.72 -17.97 18.49
C SER A 114 5.32 -18.92 17.46
N MET A 115 5.33 -18.56 16.17
CA MET A 115 5.91 -19.41 15.12
C MET A 115 7.44 -19.33 15.09
N LEU A 116 7.99 -18.17 15.42
CA LEU A 116 9.45 -17.93 15.42
C LEU A 116 10.10 -18.23 16.78
N SER A 117 9.33 -18.57 17.81
CA SER A 117 9.89 -18.89 19.13
C SER A 117 10.68 -20.20 19.07
N GLY A 118 11.98 -20.13 19.40
CA GLY A 118 12.86 -21.30 19.43
C GLY A 118 13.33 -21.77 18.05
N VAL A 119 13.15 -20.94 17.01
CA VAL A 119 13.60 -21.20 15.64
C VAL A 119 14.71 -20.21 15.28
N ASP A 120 15.85 -20.70 14.80
CA ASP A 120 16.99 -19.84 14.43
C ASP A 120 16.95 -19.44 12.95
N SER A 121 16.28 -20.23 12.10
CA SER A 121 16.18 -20.01 10.66
C SER A 121 14.79 -20.35 10.11
N LEU A 122 14.35 -19.58 9.12
CA LEU A 122 13.09 -19.81 8.42
C LEU A 122 13.02 -21.19 7.75
N ASP A 123 14.16 -21.82 7.45
CA ASP A 123 14.20 -23.14 6.84
C ASP A 123 13.78 -24.28 7.78
N GLN A 124 13.79 -24.03 9.09
CA GLN A 124 13.31 -24.99 10.09
C GLN A 124 11.77 -25.03 10.17
N LEU A 125 11.08 -24.05 9.57
CA LEU A 125 9.63 -24.00 9.53
C LEU A 125 9.08 -24.96 8.47
N THR A 126 8.00 -25.65 8.80
CA THR A 126 7.24 -26.44 7.82
C THR A 126 6.61 -25.52 6.76
N LEU A 127 6.19 -26.09 5.62
CA LEU A 127 5.51 -25.32 4.58
C LEU A 127 4.26 -24.59 5.13
N ASP A 128 3.46 -25.28 5.94
CA ASP A 128 2.27 -24.71 6.57
C ASP A 128 2.60 -23.56 7.54
N GLN A 129 3.70 -23.68 8.29
CA GLN A 129 4.18 -22.62 9.17
C GLN A 129 4.68 -21.41 8.37
N LYS A 130 5.39 -21.63 7.25
CA LYS A 130 5.81 -20.54 6.35
C LYS A 130 4.62 -19.79 5.78
N THR A 131 3.58 -20.51 5.34
CA THR A 131 2.33 -19.89 4.87
C THR A 131 1.63 -19.11 5.98
N SER A 132 1.54 -19.68 7.17
CA SER A 132 0.92 -19.03 8.33
C SER A 132 1.68 -17.77 8.76
N LEU A 133 3.01 -17.80 8.69
CA LEU A 133 3.89 -16.66 8.93
C LEU A 133 3.64 -15.56 7.91
N SER A 134 3.63 -15.89 6.61
CA SER A 134 3.35 -14.93 5.54
C SER A 134 1.98 -14.29 5.73
N ASN A 135 0.94 -15.09 5.98
CA ASN A 135 -0.42 -14.58 6.21
C ASN A 135 -0.48 -13.62 7.40
N SER A 136 0.24 -13.91 8.48
CA SER A 136 0.29 -13.04 9.67
C SER A 136 0.99 -11.72 9.36
N LEU A 137 2.11 -11.76 8.62
CA LEU A 137 2.82 -10.56 8.17
C LEU A 137 1.98 -9.73 7.19
N ASP A 138 1.24 -10.38 6.30
CA ASP A 138 0.33 -9.72 5.35
C ASP A 138 -0.81 -9.02 6.07
N VAL A 139 -1.36 -9.60 7.14
CA VAL A 139 -2.36 -8.93 7.98
C VAL A 139 -1.80 -7.64 8.60
N ILE A 140 -0.57 -7.68 9.10
CA ILE A 140 0.10 -6.49 9.67
C ILE A 140 0.30 -5.44 8.58
N LYS A 141 0.89 -5.82 7.44
CA LYS A 141 1.13 -4.93 6.30
C LYS A 141 -0.16 -4.30 5.77
N ALA A 142 -1.19 -5.11 5.55
CA ALA A 142 -2.48 -4.64 5.08
C ALA A 142 -3.13 -3.67 6.06
N THR A 143 -2.99 -3.89 7.36
CA THR A 143 -3.54 -2.98 8.38
C THR A 143 -2.76 -1.66 8.42
N LEU A 144 -1.42 -1.70 8.32
CA LEU A 144 -0.58 -0.49 8.23
C LEU A 144 -0.87 0.37 6.99
N LEU A 145 -1.12 -0.28 5.87
CA LEU A 145 -1.49 0.38 4.61
C LEU A 145 -2.97 0.78 4.56
N SER A 146 -3.80 0.27 5.49
CA SER A 146 -5.20 0.61 5.52
C SER A 146 -5.37 2.08 5.87
N ASP A 147 -6.24 2.74 5.10
CA ASP A 147 -6.58 4.14 5.28
C ASP A 147 -8.07 4.27 5.60
N GLU A 148 -8.51 3.50 6.59
CA GLU A 148 -9.92 3.36 6.94
C GLU A 148 -10.54 4.71 7.35
N GLY A 149 -9.73 5.60 7.96
CA GLY A 149 -10.13 6.96 8.31
C GLY A 149 -10.50 7.82 7.10
N ASN A 150 -9.79 7.68 5.97
CA ASN A 150 -10.04 8.45 4.74
C ASN A 150 -11.07 7.81 3.82
N ARG A 151 -11.64 6.65 4.19
CA ARG A 151 -12.72 6.04 3.44
C ARG A 151 -13.92 6.98 3.37
N LEU A 152 -14.34 7.33 2.16
CA LEU A 152 -15.52 8.16 1.92
C LEU A 152 -16.81 7.37 2.13
N ILE A 153 -17.71 7.90 2.96
CA ILE A 153 -19.07 7.39 3.16
C ILE A 153 -20.05 8.47 2.69
N CYS A 154 -20.93 8.08 1.77
CA CYS A 154 -22.04 8.92 1.33
C CYS A 154 -23.36 8.40 1.86
N TYR A 155 -24.13 9.25 2.54
CA TYR A 155 -25.49 8.93 3.00
C TYR A 155 -26.46 10.06 2.66
N ARG A 156 -27.75 9.74 2.72
CA ARG A 156 -28.84 10.69 2.50
C ARG A 156 -29.27 11.26 3.85
N GLU A 157 -29.21 12.58 3.98
CA GLU A 157 -29.59 13.34 5.18
C GLU A 157 -30.76 14.27 4.85
N ARG A 158 -31.76 14.35 5.73
CA ARG A 158 -32.82 15.38 5.68
C ARG A 158 -32.42 16.53 6.57
N LYS A 159 -32.46 17.75 6.05
CA LYS A 159 -32.28 18.95 6.86
C LYS A 159 -33.48 19.16 7.77
N ILE A 160 -33.25 19.47 9.05
CA ILE A 160 -34.31 19.79 10.00
C ILE A 160 -35.05 21.04 9.50
N GLY A 161 -36.38 20.99 9.49
CA GLY A 161 -37.23 22.10 9.01
C GLY A 161 -37.45 22.14 7.49
N THR A 162 -37.04 21.12 6.73
CA THR A 162 -37.35 21.03 5.29
C THR A 162 -37.56 19.57 4.87
N ASN A 163 -38.46 19.32 3.90
CA ASN A 163 -38.69 17.98 3.33
C ASN A 163 -37.64 17.56 2.26
N ILE A 164 -36.61 18.37 2.04
CA ILE A 164 -35.58 18.11 1.02
C ILE A 164 -34.53 17.14 1.58
N VAL A 165 -34.27 16.07 0.82
CA VAL A 165 -33.20 15.10 1.11
C VAL A 165 -31.95 15.50 0.33
N SER A 166 -30.83 15.71 1.01
CA SER A 166 -29.52 15.96 0.40
C SER A 166 -28.58 14.77 0.56
N LYS A 167 -27.70 14.54 -0.42
CA LYS A 167 -26.61 13.57 -0.30
C LYS A 167 -25.42 14.26 0.35
N ARG A 168 -24.93 13.71 1.46
CA ARG A 168 -23.72 14.17 2.13
C ARG A 168 -22.68 13.07 2.03
N CYS A 169 -21.47 13.44 1.61
CA CYS A 169 -20.31 12.57 1.60
C CYS A 169 -19.27 13.16 2.54
N GLU A 170 -18.66 12.31 3.36
CA GLU A 170 -17.61 12.67 4.31
C GLU A 170 -16.71 11.45 4.54
N THR A 171 -15.53 11.65 5.12
CA THR A 171 -14.68 10.54 5.54
C THR A 171 -15.15 9.92 6.86
N VAL A 172 -14.73 8.68 7.15
CA VAL A 172 -14.99 8.04 8.45
C VAL A 172 -14.41 8.89 9.59
N ALA A 173 -13.22 9.43 9.40
CA ALA A 173 -12.56 10.30 10.39
C ALA A 173 -13.38 11.57 10.67
N GLU A 174 -13.83 12.27 9.62
CA GLU A 174 -14.69 13.45 9.74
C GLU A 174 -16.00 13.14 10.46
N ARG A 175 -16.60 11.99 10.14
CA ARG A 175 -17.86 11.55 10.76
C ARG A 175 -17.69 11.33 12.26
N ASN A 176 -16.62 10.65 12.65
CA ASN A 176 -16.32 10.36 14.05
C ASN A 176 -15.96 11.62 14.83
N ALA A 177 -15.17 12.51 14.24
CA ALA A 177 -14.85 13.81 14.82
C ALA A 177 -16.13 14.61 15.08
N ARG A 178 -17.00 14.75 14.08
CA ARG A 178 -18.28 15.46 14.23
C ARG A 178 -19.19 14.84 15.30
N ALA A 179 -19.25 13.52 15.38
CA ALA A 179 -20.04 12.83 16.40
C ALA A 179 -19.51 13.11 17.82
N LYS A 180 -18.19 13.11 17.98
CA LYS A 180 -17.52 13.45 19.23
C LYS A 180 -17.77 14.92 19.61
N ASP A 181 -17.59 15.85 18.67
CA ASP A 181 -17.84 17.28 18.90
C ASP A 181 -19.28 17.54 19.34
N ALA A 182 -20.26 16.89 18.70
CA ALA A 182 -21.66 16.99 19.08
C ALA A 182 -21.94 16.43 20.49
N GLN A 183 -21.27 15.33 20.86
CA GLN A 183 -21.37 14.75 22.20
C GLN A 183 -20.76 15.68 23.26
N GLU A 184 -19.62 16.31 22.96
CA GLU A 184 -18.96 17.26 23.86
C GLU A 184 -19.84 18.50 24.07
N GLN A 185 -20.39 19.08 23.01
CA GLN A 185 -21.34 20.20 23.12
C GLN A 185 -22.54 19.84 24.00
N MET A 186 -23.17 18.68 23.79
CA MET A 186 -24.28 18.25 24.64
C MET A 186 -23.88 18.09 26.11
N ARG A 187 -22.64 17.64 26.41
CA ARG A 187 -22.14 17.52 27.78
C ARG A 187 -21.88 18.88 28.42
N GLU A 188 -21.41 19.86 27.66
CA GLU A 188 -21.22 21.24 28.13
C GLU A 188 -22.55 21.94 28.41
N MET A 189 -23.58 21.66 27.61
CA MET A 189 -24.91 22.25 27.76
C MET A 189 -25.80 21.50 28.76
N ALA A 190 -25.35 20.34 29.27
CA ALA A 190 -26.08 19.60 30.28
C ALA A 190 -26.16 20.45 31.58
N PRO A 191 -27.37 20.77 32.08
CA PRO A 191 -27.50 21.53 33.30
C PRO A 191 -26.86 20.77 34.46
N THR A 192 -25.95 21.41 35.19
CA THR A 192 -25.52 20.90 36.49
C THR A 192 -26.77 20.84 37.38
N VAL A 193 -27.19 19.63 37.72
CA VAL A 193 -28.26 19.43 38.70
C VAL A 193 -27.70 19.92 40.03
N GLN A 194 -27.90 21.20 40.33
CA GLN A 194 -27.64 21.75 41.65
C GLN A 194 -28.64 21.10 42.60
N THR A 195 -28.18 20.08 43.32
CA THR A 195 -28.89 19.51 44.45
C THR A 195 -28.99 20.59 45.52
N LYS A 196 -30.09 21.34 45.50
CA LYS A 196 -30.42 22.33 46.52
C LYS A 196 -30.67 21.57 47.83
N SER A 197 -29.63 21.40 48.64
CA SER A 197 -29.74 20.93 50.02
C SER A 197 -30.54 21.98 50.79
N GLY A 198 -31.80 21.65 51.11
CA GLY A 198 -32.64 22.48 51.97
C GLY A 198 -32.10 22.48 53.40
N ASN A 199 -32.01 23.67 53.99
CA ASN A 199 -31.90 23.87 55.44
C ASN A 199 -33.27 23.74 56.10
#